data_AF-V6H7X2-F1
#
_entry.id   AF-V6H7X2-F1
#
_cell.length_a   1.000
_cell.length_b   1.000
_cell.length_c   1.000
_cell.angle_alpha   90.00
_cell.angle_beta   90.00
_cell.angle_gamma   90.00
#
_symmetry.space_group_name_H-M   'P 1'
#
loop_
_entity.id
_entity.type
_entity.pdbx_description
1 polymer ?
#
loop_
_entity_poly.entity_id
_entity_poly.type
_entity_poly.pdbx_seq_one_letter_code
_entity_poly.pdbx_strand_id
1 'polypeptide(L)'
;MDTELLSLFWIEKIKLSQYTIQTVKNLSDVQLDHPDTLGETVRRYLNSMVASDFLFRLSLPVSIGISSILPIPRQQESEIEKDLVRVRDLFGSPPLPPGLKDIIVTSAEGLYFDECNPSLKSVFERWKRILLRLEKTIHNVSQKDSLKYRYLSVLGIISLPVAINYFGTQNLYYLRNGILKIKENPSFPKS
;
A
#
# COMPACT_ATOMS: atom_id res chain seq x y z
N MET A 1 -8.91 10.87 17.70
CA MET A 1 -9.05 11.20 16.27
C MET A 1 -7.75 11.05 15.48
N ASP A 2 -6.66 11.74 15.80
CA ASP A 2 -5.42 11.72 14.96
C ASP A 2 -4.69 10.37 14.95
N THR A 3 -4.54 9.76 16.13
CA THR A 3 -4.04 8.39 16.29
C THR A 3 -4.92 7.37 15.59
N GLU A 4 -6.22 7.65 15.46
CA GLU A 4 -7.18 6.75 14.82
C GLU A 4 -7.04 6.79 13.30
N LEU A 5 -6.86 7.96 12.68
CA LEU A 5 -6.77 8.06 11.21
C LEU A 5 -5.50 7.41 10.65
N LEU A 6 -4.34 7.68 11.28
CA LEU A 6 -3.07 7.07 10.87
C LEU A 6 -3.12 5.55 11.01
N SER A 7 -3.66 5.06 12.13
CA SER A 7 -3.82 3.63 12.40
C SER A 7 -4.82 2.98 11.45
N LEU A 8 -5.93 3.66 11.15
CA LEU A 8 -6.96 3.19 10.23
C LEU A 8 -6.39 3.00 8.82
N PHE A 9 -5.74 4.00 8.24
CA PHE A 9 -5.14 3.87 6.91
C PHE A 9 -4.03 2.84 6.87
N TRP A 10 -3.28 2.68 7.96
CA TRP A 10 -2.27 1.63 8.04
C TRP A 10 -2.91 0.23 8.05
N ILE A 11 -3.94 0.02 8.86
CA ILE A 11 -4.69 -1.25 8.92
C ILE A 11 -5.29 -1.59 7.55
N GLU A 12 -5.92 -0.61 6.89
CA GLU A 12 -6.49 -0.80 5.54
C GLU A 12 -5.41 -1.22 4.53
N LYS A 13 -4.23 -0.59 4.59
CA LYS A 13 -3.09 -0.96 3.75
C LYS A 13 -2.62 -2.38 4.02
N ILE A 14 -2.54 -2.81 5.28
CA ILE A 14 -2.18 -4.19 5.65
C ILE A 14 -3.20 -5.19 5.14
N LYS A 15 -4.50 -4.91 5.31
CA LYS A 15 -5.58 -5.76 4.78
C LYS A 15 -5.47 -5.92 3.27
N LEU A 16 -5.21 -4.82 2.56
CA LEU A 16 -5.01 -4.84 1.11
C LEU A 16 -3.77 -5.65 0.68
N SER A 17 -2.68 -5.55 1.43
CA SER A 17 -1.48 -6.37 1.19
C SER A 17 -1.78 -7.85 1.38
N GLN A 18 -2.45 -8.26 2.46
CA GLN A 18 -2.84 -9.66 2.68
C GLN A 18 -3.79 -10.15 1.59
N TYR A 19 -4.77 -9.34 1.20
CA TYR A 19 -5.70 -9.67 0.12
C TYR A 19 -4.94 -9.91 -1.21
N THR A 20 -4.00 -9.01 -1.54
CA THR A 20 -3.18 -9.13 -2.75
C THR A 20 -2.36 -10.43 -2.72
N ILE A 21 -1.72 -10.72 -1.58
CA ILE A 21 -0.97 -11.96 -1.39
C ILE A 21 -1.87 -13.18 -1.64
N GLN A 22 -3.03 -13.27 -1.00
CA GLN A 22 -3.97 -14.39 -1.20
C GLN A 22 -4.45 -14.50 -2.66
N THR A 23 -4.64 -13.36 -3.31
CA THR A 23 -5.09 -13.30 -4.71
C THR A 23 -4.09 -13.92 -5.68
N VAL A 24 -2.79 -13.82 -5.39
CA VAL A 24 -1.72 -14.20 -6.34
C VAL A 24 -0.85 -15.36 -5.89
N LYS A 25 -0.87 -15.75 -4.60
CA LYS A 25 0.09 -16.71 -4.03
C LYS A 25 0.12 -18.08 -4.70
N ASN A 26 -0.99 -18.50 -5.31
CA ASN A 26 -1.14 -19.82 -5.93
C ASN A 26 -1.07 -19.79 -7.47
N LEU A 27 -0.84 -18.62 -8.08
CA LEU A 27 -0.71 -18.53 -9.54
C LEU A 27 0.55 -19.25 -10.00
N SER A 28 0.45 -20.02 -11.07
CA SER A 28 1.62 -20.62 -11.74
C SER A 28 2.48 -19.55 -12.40
N ASP A 29 3.74 -19.86 -12.74
CA ASP A 29 4.60 -18.88 -13.42
C ASP A 29 4.04 -18.45 -14.78
N VAL A 30 3.39 -19.37 -15.50
CA VAL A 30 2.67 -19.06 -16.75
C VAL A 30 1.57 -18.02 -16.52
N GLN A 31 0.80 -18.16 -15.42
CA GLN A 31 -0.24 -17.19 -15.06
C GLN A 31 0.35 -15.85 -14.58
N LEU A 32 1.48 -15.88 -13.87
CA LEU A 32 2.14 -14.69 -13.35
C LEU A 32 2.75 -13.82 -14.45
N ASP A 33 3.24 -14.47 -15.51
CA ASP A 33 3.93 -13.84 -16.63
C ASP A 33 3.04 -13.71 -17.89
N HIS A 34 1.76 -14.07 -17.79
CA HIS A 34 0.76 -13.86 -18.85
C HIS A 34 0.57 -12.35 -19.11
N PRO A 35 0.82 -11.87 -20.33
CA PRO A 35 0.68 -10.46 -20.65
C PRO A 35 -0.77 -10.08 -20.90
N ASP A 36 -1.13 -8.88 -20.47
CA ASP A 36 -2.34 -8.19 -20.90
C ASP A 36 -2.15 -7.55 -22.29
N THR A 37 -3.16 -6.82 -22.76
CA THR A 37 -3.12 -6.13 -24.07
C THR A 37 -2.02 -5.08 -24.18
N LEU A 38 -1.49 -4.60 -23.04
CA LEU A 38 -0.42 -3.60 -22.96
C LEU A 38 0.95 -4.24 -22.65
N GLY A 39 1.02 -5.58 -22.54
CA GLY A 39 2.24 -6.30 -22.17
C GLY A 39 2.55 -6.25 -20.66
N GLU A 40 1.62 -5.79 -19.83
CA GLU A 40 1.74 -5.81 -18.37
C GLU A 40 1.37 -7.19 -17.84
N THR A 41 1.99 -7.61 -16.73
CA THR A 41 1.78 -8.93 -16.13
C THR A 41 1.42 -8.82 -14.65
N VAL A 42 0.84 -9.88 -14.08
CA VAL A 42 0.57 -9.94 -12.63
C VAL A 42 1.88 -9.77 -11.85
N ARG A 43 2.96 -10.42 -12.30
CA ARG A 43 4.28 -10.30 -11.66
C ARG A 43 4.79 -8.85 -11.68
N ARG A 44 4.61 -8.15 -12.80
CA ARG A 44 5.03 -6.75 -12.94
C ARG A 44 4.27 -5.82 -12.00
N TYR A 45 2.94 -5.93 -11.94
CA TYR A 45 2.13 -5.13 -11.00
C TYR A 45 2.45 -5.42 -9.53
N LEU A 46 2.64 -6.69 -9.17
CA LEU A 46 3.05 -7.07 -7.82
C LEU A 46 4.40 -6.44 -7.45
N ASN A 47 5.39 -6.54 -8.34
CA ASN A 47 6.70 -5.93 -8.11
C ASN A 47 6.63 -4.40 -8.01
N SER A 48 5.75 -3.75 -8.78
CA SER A 48 5.50 -2.30 -8.68
C SER A 48 4.94 -1.91 -7.31
N MET A 49 4.00 -2.67 -6.75
CA MET A 49 3.51 -2.42 -5.38
C MET A 49 4.63 -2.55 -4.34
N VAL A 50 5.43 -3.62 -4.43
CA VAL A 50 6.55 -3.87 -3.50
C VAL A 50 7.61 -2.76 -3.64
N ALA A 51 7.87 -2.29 -4.85
CA ALA A 51 8.80 -1.19 -5.12
C ALA A 51 8.28 0.14 -4.55
N SER A 52 7.01 0.48 -4.76
CA SER A 52 6.39 1.67 -4.16
C SER A 52 6.50 1.67 -2.63
N ASP A 53 6.19 0.55 -1.98
CA ASP A 53 6.31 0.43 -0.52
C ASP A 53 7.76 0.47 -0.05
N PHE A 54 8.70 -0.07 -0.84
CA PHE A 54 10.12 0.06 -0.57
C PHE A 54 10.59 1.52 -0.60
N LEU A 55 10.13 2.29 -1.60
CA LEU A 55 10.42 3.72 -1.69
C LEU A 55 9.83 4.47 -0.50
N PHE A 56 8.58 4.20 -0.14
CA PHE A 56 7.95 4.81 1.03
C PHE A 56 8.73 4.53 2.32
N ARG A 57 9.21 3.29 2.49
CA ARG A 57 10.06 2.90 3.63
C ARG A 57 11.36 3.70 3.70
N LEU A 58 11.92 4.10 2.56
CA LEU A 58 13.13 4.92 2.51
C LEU A 58 12.85 6.39 2.78
N SER A 59 11.79 6.95 2.21
CA SER A 59 11.48 8.38 2.26
C SER A 59 10.76 8.81 3.54
N LEU A 60 9.99 7.92 4.18
CA LEU A 60 9.20 8.24 5.37
C LEU A 60 10.08 8.71 6.55
N PRO A 61 11.14 7.99 6.96
CA PRO A 61 12.00 8.44 8.06
C PRO A 61 12.67 9.78 7.78
N VAL A 62 13.08 10.02 6.53
CA VAL A 62 13.68 11.29 6.09
C VAL A 62 12.67 12.44 6.25
N SER A 63 11.44 12.23 5.80
CA SER A 63 10.38 13.24 5.89
C SER A 63 10.01 13.56 7.35
N ILE A 64 9.95 12.54 8.21
CA ILE A 64 9.73 12.71 9.65
C ILE A 64 10.88 13.51 10.28
N GLY A 65 12.13 13.18 9.94
CA GLY A 65 13.31 13.88 10.42
C GLY A 65 13.29 15.37 10.08
N ILE A 66 13.05 15.69 8.81
CA ILE A 66 12.90 17.09 8.35
C ILE A 66 11.75 17.79 9.07
N SER A 67 10.60 17.15 9.17
CA SER A 67 9.42 17.76 9.83
C SER A 67 9.64 17.99 11.33
N SER A 68 10.51 17.22 11.98
CA SER A 68 10.76 17.34 13.41
C SER A 68 11.54 18.60 13.81
N ILE A 69 12.23 19.22 12.85
CA ILE A 69 13.06 20.42 13.09
C ILE A 69 12.45 21.70 12.51
N LEU A 70 11.47 21.57 11.62
CA LEU A 70 10.80 22.71 11.00
C LEU A 70 9.64 23.21 11.87
N PRO A 71 9.42 24.54 11.99
CA PRO A 71 8.31 25.10 12.75
C PRO A 71 7.00 25.01 11.95
N ILE A 72 6.58 23.79 11.60
CA ILE A 72 5.37 23.54 10.82
C ILE A 72 4.15 23.56 11.76
N PRO A 73 3.11 24.36 11.48
CA PRO A 73 1.89 24.33 12.28
C PRO A 73 1.23 22.96 12.20
N ARG A 74 0.46 22.60 13.23
CA ARG A 74 -0.37 21.40 13.18
C ARG A 74 -1.35 21.50 12.00
N GLN A 75 -1.50 20.40 11.27
CA GLN A 75 -2.39 20.35 10.11
C GLN A 75 -3.85 20.36 10.53
N GLN A 76 -4.69 21.11 9.83
CA GLN A 76 -6.12 21.13 10.07
C GLN A 76 -6.83 19.99 9.34
N GLU A 77 -7.96 19.53 9.87
CA GLU A 77 -8.75 18.46 9.25
C GLU A 77 -9.17 18.80 7.81
N SER A 78 -9.56 20.05 7.56
CA SER A 78 -9.92 20.53 6.22
C SER A 78 -8.78 20.43 5.20
N GLU A 79 -7.52 20.57 5.64
CA GLU A 79 -6.35 20.37 4.80
C GLU A 79 -6.12 18.89 4.48
N ILE A 80 -6.33 18.02 5.48
CA ILE A 80 -6.24 16.56 5.33
C ILE A 80 -7.30 16.08 4.33
N GLU A 81 -8.56 16.52 4.48
CA GLU A 81 -9.65 16.16 3.57
C GLU A 81 -9.35 16.59 2.13
N LYS A 82 -8.86 17.82 1.93
CA LYS A 82 -8.47 18.32 0.62
C LYS A 82 -7.37 17.47 -0.02
N ASP A 83 -6.39 17.05 0.77
CA ASP A 83 -5.32 16.19 0.28
C ASP A 83 -5.81 14.76 0.00
N LEU A 84 -6.72 14.20 0.81
CA LEU A 84 -7.37 12.92 0.52
C LEU A 84 -8.16 12.96 -0.79
N VAL A 85 -8.86 14.07 -1.06
CA VAL A 85 -9.55 14.28 -2.36
C VAL A 85 -8.55 14.30 -3.51
N ARG A 86 -7.39 14.93 -3.37
CA ARG A 86 -6.34 14.91 -4.41
C ARG A 86 -5.82 13.49 -4.67
N VAL A 87 -5.58 12.71 -3.62
CA VAL A 87 -5.17 11.29 -3.76
C VAL A 87 -6.25 10.50 -4.51
N ARG A 88 -7.51 10.69 -4.11
CA ARG A 88 -8.67 10.07 -4.73
C ARG A 88 -8.75 10.39 -6.22
N ASP A 89 -8.63 11.66 -6.58
CA ASP A 89 -8.76 12.15 -7.97
C ASP A 89 -7.59 11.66 -8.84
N LEU A 90 -6.39 11.50 -8.26
CA LEU A 90 -5.23 10.95 -8.97
C LEU A 90 -5.44 9.48 -9.39
N PHE A 91 -6.07 8.67 -8.53
CA PHE A 91 -6.22 7.22 -8.76
C PHE A 91 -7.63 6.80 -9.20
N GLY A 92 -8.60 7.70 -9.21
CA GLY A 92 -9.96 7.45 -9.68
C GLY A 92 -10.86 6.63 -8.74
N SER A 93 -10.58 6.60 -7.42
CA SER A 93 -11.35 5.84 -6.42
C SER A 93 -11.64 4.38 -6.80
N PRO A 94 -10.61 3.54 -7.06
CA PRO A 94 -10.86 2.14 -7.43
C PRO A 94 -11.73 1.45 -6.36
N PRO A 95 -12.79 0.71 -6.76
CA PRO A 95 -13.69 0.08 -5.79
C PRO A 95 -12.92 -0.95 -4.95
N LEU A 96 -13.27 -1.10 -3.67
CA LEU A 96 -12.63 -2.11 -2.82
C LEU A 96 -12.90 -3.52 -3.36
N PRO A 97 -11.90 -4.42 -3.42
CA PRO A 97 -12.09 -5.81 -3.84
C PRO A 97 -13.14 -6.55 -3.00
N PRO A 98 -13.95 -7.45 -3.61
CA PRO A 98 -14.84 -8.32 -2.86
C PRO A 98 -14.04 -9.12 -1.83
N GLY A 99 -14.58 -9.28 -0.62
CA GLY A 99 -13.91 -10.04 0.43
C GLY A 99 -12.78 -9.32 1.18
N LEU A 100 -12.41 -8.09 0.81
CA LEU A 100 -11.41 -7.31 1.56
C LEU A 100 -11.80 -7.13 3.04
N LYS A 101 -13.09 -6.95 3.30
CA LYS A 101 -13.65 -6.81 4.66
C LYS A 101 -13.45 -8.06 5.53
N ASP A 102 -13.32 -9.22 4.90
CA ASP A 102 -13.16 -10.51 5.58
C ASP A 102 -11.70 -10.76 5.99
N ILE A 103 -10.78 -9.90 5.54
CA ILE A 103 -9.38 -9.92 5.98
C ILE A 103 -9.29 -9.37 7.40
N ILE A 104 -8.93 -10.26 8.33
CA ILE A 104 -8.75 -9.95 9.75
C ILE A 104 -7.33 -9.51 10.13
N VAL A 105 -6.36 -9.63 9.21
CA VAL A 105 -4.97 -9.23 9.48
C VAL A 105 -4.89 -7.71 9.58
N THR A 106 -4.41 -7.21 10.72
CA THR A 106 -4.32 -5.76 11.02
C THR A 106 -2.90 -5.27 11.25
N SER A 107 -1.91 -6.16 11.31
CA SER A 107 -0.48 -5.84 11.44
C SER A 107 0.36 -6.58 10.41
N ALA A 108 1.48 -5.96 10.01
CA ALA A 108 2.47 -6.55 9.12
C ALA A 108 3.06 -7.87 9.65
N GLU A 109 3.13 -8.05 10.97
CA GLU A 109 3.60 -9.30 11.60
C GLU A 109 2.68 -10.47 11.26
N GLY A 110 1.37 -10.23 11.26
CA GLY A 110 0.34 -11.22 10.97
C GLY A 110 0.19 -11.58 9.49
N LEU A 111 0.93 -10.94 8.57
CA LEU A 111 0.89 -11.29 7.14
C LEU A 111 1.39 -12.72 6.92
N TYR A 112 0.66 -13.50 6.15
CA TYR A 112 0.97 -14.90 5.88
C TYR A 112 0.82 -15.26 4.41
N PHE A 113 1.65 -16.20 3.97
CA PHE A 113 1.76 -16.66 2.59
C PHE A 113 2.23 -18.12 2.53
N ASP A 114 1.76 -18.95 3.46
CA ASP A 114 2.05 -20.38 3.47
C ASP A 114 1.60 -21.04 2.17
N GLU A 115 2.38 -22.03 1.73
CA GLU A 115 2.14 -22.80 0.51
C GLU A 115 2.01 -21.93 -0.76
N CYS A 116 2.82 -20.86 -0.87
CA CYS A 116 2.87 -20.04 -2.07
C CYS A 116 3.73 -20.66 -3.18
N ASN A 117 3.50 -20.24 -4.43
CA ASN A 117 4.41 -20.50 -5.54
C ASN A 117 5.85 -20.11 -5.13
N PRO A 118 6.84 -21.02 -5.26
CA PRO A 118 8.24 -20.76 -4.90
C PRO A 118 8.82 -19.48 -5.54
N SER A 119 8.40 -19.13 -6.76
CA SER A 119 8.89 -17.93 -7.46
C SER A 119 8.42 -16.62 -6.81
N LEU A 120 7.37 -16.66 -5.99
CA LEU A 120 6.84 -15.50 -5.25
C LEU A 120 7.38 -15.38 -3.82
N LYS A 121 7.95 -16.45 -3.28
CA LYS A 121 8.37 -16.52 -1.87
C LYS A 121 9.28 -15.36 -1.48
N SER A 122 10.34 -15.13 -2.25
CA SER A 122 11.30 -14.05 -1.98
C SER A 122 10.67 -12.64 -2.10
N VAL A 123 9.69 -12.48 -2.99
CA VAL A 123 8.94 -11.23 -3.18
C VAL A 123 8.08 -10.95 -1.94
N PHE A 124 7.32 -11.94 -1.47
CA PHE A 124 6.49 -11.79 -0.28
C PHE A 124 7.30 -11.61 1.00
N GLU A 125 8.41 -12.35 1.17
CA GLU A 125 9.32 -12.15 2.30
C GLU A 125 9.95 -10.76 2.30
N ARG A 126 10.32 -10.24 1.13
CA ARG A 126 10.79 -8.86 1.00
C ARG A 126 9.69 -7.87 1.35
N TRP A 127 8.49 -8.05 0.83
CA TRP A 127 7.37 -7.15 1.06
C TRP A 127 6.97 -7.10 2.54
N LYS A 128 6.83 -8.27 3.20
CA LYS A 128 6.57 -8.36 4.64
C LYS A 128 7.63 -7.61 5.46
N ARG A 129 8.92 -7.79 5.14
CA ARG A 129 10.01 -7.06 5.82
C ARG A 129 9.95 -5.54 5.62
N ILE A 130 9.51 -5.07 4.45
CA ILE A 130 9.29 -3.65 4.17
C ILE A 130 8.16 -3.11 5.05
N LEU A 131 7.02 -3.80 5.05
CA LEU A 131 5.82 -3.40 5.80
C LEU A 131 6.08 -3.42 7.30
N LEU A 132 6.82 -4.40 7.84
CA LEU A 132 7.23 -4.43 9.25
C LEU A 132 8.04 -3.19 9.66
N ARG A 133 8.97 -2.74 8.81
CA ARG A 133 9.78 -1.53 9.09
C ARG A 133 8.95 -0.25 9.01
N LEU A 134 8.02 -0.19 8.06
CA LEU A 134 7.06 0.91 7.96
C LEU A 134 6.16 0.95 9.19
N GLU A 135 5.57 -0.17 9.59
CA GLU A 135 4.71 -0.30 10.78
C GLU A 135 5.41 0.21 12.03
N LYS A 136 6.66 -0.22 12.26
CA LYS A 136 7.47 0.27 13.39
C LYS A 136 7.67 1.79 13.35
N THR A 137 7.93 2.34 12.16
CA THR A 137 8.10 3.79 11.99
C THR A 137 6.80 4.53 12.28
N ILE A 138 5.67 4.03 11.76
CA ILE A 138 4.33 4.61 11.93
C ILE A 138 3.90 4.55 13.39
N HIS A 139 4.10 3.42 14.07
CA HIS A 139 3.79 3.24 15.48
C HIS A 139 4.58 4.23 16.36
N ASN A 140 5.87 4.42 16.08
CA ASN A 140 6.68 5.38 16.82
C ASN A 140 6.21 6.83 16.64
N VAL A 141 5.59 7.16 15.51
CA VAL A 141 5.04 8.50 15.26
C VAL A 141 3.61 8.64 15.79
N SER A 142 2.81 7.58 15.77
CA SER A 142 1.44 7.60 16.31
C SER A 142 1.42 7.83 17.83
N GLN A 143 2.47 7.40 18.55
CA GLN A 143 2.67 7.74 19.95
C GLN A 143 2.98 9.23 20.20
N LYS A 144 3.20 10.02 19.14
CA LYS A 144 3.44 11.47 19.16
C LYS A 144 2.28 12.20 18.49
N ASP A 145 2.35 13.53 18.40
CA ASP A 145 1.40 14.30 17.60
C ASP A 145 1.68 14.10 16.09
N SER A 146 1.02 13.10 15.49
CA SER A 146 1.21 12.73 14.09
C SER A 146 0.86 13.84 13.09
N LEU A 147 0.03 14.81 13.49
CA LEU A 147 -0.36 15.94 12.65
C LEU A 147 0.69 17.07 12.62
N LYS A 148 1.78 16.95 13.40
CA LYS A 148 2.95 17.83 13.29
C LYS A 148 3.96 17.35 12.24
N TYR A 149 3.89 16.08 11.84
CA TYR A 149 4.80 15.53 10.86
C TYR A 149 4.23 15.64 9.45
N ARG A 150 5.12 15.86 8.48
CA ARG A 150 4.79 15.90 7.07
C ARG A 150 5.54 14.84 6.30
N TYR A 151 4.93 14.42 5.20
CA TYR A 151 5.56 13.60 4.19
C TYR A 151 5.83 14.45 2.95
N LEU A 152 7.07 14.41 2.47
CA LEU A 152 7.45 15.10 1.24
C LEU A 152 7.21 14.16 0.08
N SER A 153 6.20 14.45 -0.72
CA SER A 153 5.75 13.61 -1.83
C SER A 153 5.78 14.36 -3.16
N VAL A 154 5.52 13.63 -4.25
CA VAL A 154 5.25 14.23 -5.57
C VAL A 154 3.99 15.10 -5.59
N LEU A 155 3.07 14.91 -4.63
CA LEU A 155 1.89 15.75 -4.45
C LEU A 155 2.19 17.02 -3.63
N GLY A 156 3.45 17.22 -3.25
CA GLY A 156 3.88 18.25 -2.31
C GLY A 156 3.98 17.72 -0.87
N ILE A 157 3.90 18.65 0.07
CA ILE A 157 4.05 18.39 1.51
C ILE A 157 2.66 18.05 2.07
N ILE A 158 2.46 16.78 2.46
CA ILE A 158 1.17 16.25 2.93
C ILE A 158 1.27 15.69 4.35
N SER A 159 0.13 15.39 4.98
CA SER A 159 0.12 14.74 6.30
C SER A 159 0.59 13.29 6.21
N LEU A 160 1.10 12.73 7.32
CA LEU A 160 1.45 11.31 7.36
C LEU A 160 0.26 10.37 7.07
N PRO A 161 -0.95 10.59 7.63
CA PRO A 161 -2.13 9.80 7.26
C PRO A 161 -2.41 9.82 5.75
N VAL A 162 -2.33 11.00 5.11
CA VAL A 162 -2.53 11.12 3.66
C VAL A 162 -1.44 10.36 2.90
N ALA A 163 -0.18 10.40 3.36
CA ALA A 163 0.88 9.64 2.72
C ALA A 163 0.63 8.13 2.76
N ILE A 164 0.18 7.59 3.90
CA ILE A 164 -0.21 6.17 3.99
C ILE A 164 -1.38 5.89 3.04
N ASN A 165 -2.40 6.75 3.03
CA ASN A 165 -3.54 6.62 2.13
C ASN A 165 -3.13 6.67 0.65
N TYR A 166 -2.17 7.51 0.27
CA TYR A 166 -1.62 7.59 -1.08
C TYR A 166 -1.02 6.25 -1.51
N PHE A 167 -0.12 5.68 -0.71
CA PHE A 167 0.50 4.39 -1.05
C PHE A 167 -0.49 3.21 -0.92
N GLY A 168 -1.51 3.32 -0.07
CA GLY A 168 -2.62 2.35 0.01
C GLY A 168 -3.47 2.38 -1.26
N THR A 169 -3.89 3.57 -1.67
CA THR A 169 -4.73 3.78 -2.87
C THR A 169 -3.98 3.44 -4.15
N GLN A 170 -2.69 3.74 -4.24
CA GLN A 170 -1.84 3.31 -5.35
C GLN A 170 -1.79 1.77 -5.47
N ASN A 171 -1.60 1.06 -4.35
CA ASN A 171 -1.64 -0.40 -4.36
C ASN A 171 -3.03 -0.92 -4.75
N LEU A 172 -4.10 -0.26 -4.31
CA LEU A 172 -5.46 -0.63 -4.68
C LEU A 172 -5.71 -0.43 -6.17
N TYR A 173 -5.18 0.65 -6.74
CA TYR A 173 -5.19 0.93 -8.17
C TYR A 173 -4.46 -0.18 -8.95
N TYR A 174 -3.25 -0.56 -8.56
CA TYR A 174 -2.51 -1.65 -9.20
C TYR A 174 -3.19 -3.01 -9.06
N LEU A 175 -3.85 -3.26 -7.94
CA LEU A 175 -4.60 -4.50 -7.72
C LEU A 175 -5.82 -4.56 -8.65
N ARG A 176 -6.62 -3.49 -8.68
CA ARG A 176 -7.87 -3.45 -9.45
C ARG A 176 -7.64 -3.34 -10.94
N ASN A 177 -6.86 -2.36 -11.36
CA ASN A 177 -6.67 -2.04 -12.78
C ASN A 177 -5.56 -2.87 -13.44
N GLY A 178 -4.76 -3.58 -12.63
CA GLY A 178 -3.73 -4.51 -13.10
C GLY A 178 -4.08 -5.95 -12.79
N ILE A 179 -3.76 -6.41 -11.58
CA ILE A 179 -3.81 -7.84 -11.22
C ILE A 179 -5.18 -8.48 -11.45
N LEU A 180 -6.25 -7.88 -10.92
CA LEU A 180 -7.60 -8.45 -11.04
C LEU A 180 -8.12 -8.38 -12.47
N LYS A 181 -7.92 -7.25 -13.16
CA LYS A 181 -8.26 -7.09 -14.58
C LYS A 181 -7.58 -8.14 -15.47
N ILE A 182 -6.31 -8.46 -15.21
CA ILE A 182 -5.58 -9.50 -15.95
C ILE A 182 -6.20 -10.88 -15.68
N LYS A 183 -6.46 -11.21 -14.41
CA LYS A 183 -7.06 -12.49 -14.02
C LYS A 183 -8.48 -12.69 -14.56
N GLU A 184 -9.23 -11.61 -14.73
CA GLU A 184 -10.59 -11.61 -15.28
C GLU A 184 -10.63 -11.69 -16.81
N ASN A 185 -9.46 -11.56 -17.48
CA ASN A 185 -9.37 -11.67 -18.94
C ASN A 185 -9.71 -13.10 -19.41
N PRO A 186 -10.59 -13.28 -20.41
CA PRO A 186 -10.88 -14.61 -20.97
C PRO A 186 -9.66 -15.38 -21.49
N SER A 187 -8.59 -14.68 -21.89
CA SER A 187 -7.34 -15.30 -22.34
C SER A 187 -6.41 -15.74 -21.20
N PHE A 188 -6.74 -15.40 -19.96
CA PHE A 188 -5.91 -15.74 -18.81
C PHE A 188 -5.80 -17.27 -18.65
N PRO A 189 -4.59 -17.83 -18.48
CA PRO A 189 -4.41 -19.26 -18.37
C PRO A 189 -5.18 -19.83 -17.18
N LYS A 190 -5.91 -20.93 -17.40
CA LYS A 190 -6.59 -21.66 -16.32
C LYS A 190 -5.58 -22.57 -15.62
N SER A 191 -5.76 -22.72 -14.31
CA SER A 191 -4.99 -23.62 -13.46
C SER A 191 -5.28 -25.09 -13.78
#